data_AF-A0A7H8L1I2-F1
#
_entry.id   AF-A0A7H8L1I2-F1
#
_cell.length_a   1.000
_cell.length_b   1.000
_cell.length_c   1.000
_cell.angle_alpha   90.00
_cell.angle_beta   90.00
_cell.angle_gamma   90.00
#
_symmetry.space_group_name_H-M   'P 1'
#
loop_
_entity.id
_entity.type
_entity.pdbx_description
1 polymer ?
#
loop_
_entity_poly.entity_id
_entity_poly.type
_entity_poly.pdbx_seq_one_letter_code
_entity_poly.pdbx_strand_id
1 'polypeptide(L)'
;MTGYQLTRLLPPDHLHHALRADVREGLGGEPKRLPPKWFYDARGSELFEEITRLPEYYPTRAEREILTARAADIAATTRARTLVELGSGSSEKTRLLLDALRAAGTLERYVPVDVSESALESAAKALIDEYPGLEVSAVLSDFTKSLGLPDGGGPRLVVFLGGTLGNLLPAERAAFLTGLRAQLLPGDRLLLGTDLVKDASVLTAAYDDAAGVTAAFNRNLLSVLNRELNADFEPEQFEHVALWDAENEWIEMRLRSLRAQTVKVAELGLPVHFEAGEELHTEVSAKFRRERVERELFASGLRLTDWWTDDEGRFGLSLSRPFGDGSD
;
A
#
# COMPACT_ATOMS: atom_id res chain seq x y z
N MET A 1 -1.74 31.92 -6.48
CA MET A 1 -1.89 30.80 -5.54
C MET A 1 -2.24 29.57 -6.35
N THR A 2 -1.25 28.78 -6.71
CA THR A 2 -1.38 27.48 -7.37
C THR A 2 -0.66 26.50 -6.44
N GLY A 3 -1.28 25.50 -5.83
CA GLY A 3 -2.70 25.21 -5.68
C GLY A 3 -2.84 23.99 -4.77
N TYR A 4 -2.04 23.91 -3.70
CA TYR A 4 -2.16 22.83 -2.72
C TYR A 4 -3.50 22.95 -2.01
N GLN A 5 -4.28 21.87 -2.06
CA GLN A 5 -5.50 21.71 -1.28
C GLN A 5 -5.42 20.39 -0.54
N LEU A 6 -5.88 20.37 0.72
CA LEU A 6 -5.97 19.17 1.54
C LEU A 6 -7.42 18.94 1.95
N THR A 7 -8.01 17.87 1.44
CA THR A 7 -9.31 17.38 1.87
C THR A 7 -9.13 16.36 2.99
N ARG A 8 -9.70 16.62 4.17
CA ARG A 8 -9.65 15.69 5.31
C ARG A 8 -10.93 14.88 5.39
N LEU A 9 -10.84 13.58 5.18
CA LEU A 9 -11.95 12.63 5.33
C LEU A 9 -11.87 11.83 6.64
N LEU A 10 -10.73 11.92 7.33
CA LEU A 10 -10.53 11.36 8.65
C LEU A 10 -10.81 12.43 9.71
N PRO A 11 -11.58 12.12 10.76
CA PRO A 11 -11.75 13.04 11.89
C PRO A 11 -10.41 13.25 12.63
N PRO A 12 -10.28 14.33 13.42
CA PRO A 12 -9.19 14.45 14.38
C PRO A 12 -9.10 13.19 15.24
N ASP A 13 -7.87 12.80 15.60
CA ASP A 13 -7.57 11.61 16.41
C ASP A 13 -8.05 10.27 15.83
N HIS A 14 -8.45 10.21 14.55
CA HIS A 14 -8.90 8.98 13.91
C HIS A 14 -7.88 7.85 14.05
N LEU A 15 -6.59 8.15 13.81
CA LEU A 15 -5.51 7.17 13.91
C LEU A 15 -5.42 6.61 15.32
N HIS A 16 -5.49 7.45 16.35
CA HIS A 16 -5.44 7.01 17.73
C HIS A 16 -6.65 6.14 18.10
N HIS A 17 -7.87 6.53 17.71
CA HIS A 17 -9.08 5.73 17.92
C HIS A 17 -9.04 4.39 17.17
N ALA A 18 -8.58 4.38 15.92
CA ALA A 18 -8.44 3.18 15.13
C ALA A 18 -7.37 2.25 15.72
N LEU A 19 -6.23 2.78 16.16
CA LEU A 19 -5.17 2.00 16.78
C LEU A 19 -5.67 1.30 18.05
N ARG A 20 -6.40 2.03 18.91
CA ARG A 20 -7.02 1.46 20.11
C ARG A 20 -7.98 0.33 19.78
N ALA A 21 -8.77 0.46 18.72
CA ALA A 21 -9.72 -0.57 18.29
C ALA A 21 -8.98 -1.81 17.75
N ASP A 22 -8.04 -1.60 16.82
CA ASP A 22 -7.26 -2.66 16.19
C ASP A 22 -6.42 -3.43 17.21
N VAL A 23 -5.87 -2.76 18.22
CA VAL A 23 -5.07 -3.41 19.28
C VAL A 23 -5.96 -4.23 20.23
N ARG A 24 -7.15 -3.74 20.58
CA ARG A 24 -8.09 -4.51 21.41
C ARG A 24 -8.57 -5.78 20.73
N GLU A 25 -8.96 -5.66 19.47
CA GLU A 25 -9.42 -6.81 18.67
C GLU A 25 -8.25 -7.76 18.38
N GLY A 26 -7.15 -7.21 17.89
CA GLY A 26 -6.01 -7.95 17.39
C GLY A 26 -5.20 -8.70 18.44
N LEU A 27 -4.94 -8.07 19.59
CA LEU A 27 -4.19 -8.71 20.69
C LEU A 27 -5.08 -9.53 21.63
N GLY A 28 -6.40 -9.36 21.55
CA GLY A 28 -7.38 -10.15 22.30
C GLY A 28 -7.81 -11.44 21.58
N GLY A 29 -7.45 -11.62 20.31
CA GLY A 29 -7.80 -12.78 19.50
C GLY A 29 -6.78 -13.93 19.54
N GLU A 30 -7.22 -15.11 19.07
CA GLU A 30 -6.37 -16.27 18.80
C GLU A 30 -6.60 -16.73 17.35
N PRO A 31 -5.59 -16.62 16.45
CA PRO A 31 -4.24 -16.07 16.69
C PRO A 31 -4.23 -14.54 16.87
N LYS A 32 -3.20 -14.03 17.54
CA LYS A 32 -2.97 -12.58 17.70
C LYS A 32 -2.57 -11.96 16.37
N ARG A 33 -3.17 -10.83 15.99
CA ARG A 33 -2.89 -10.14 14.72
C ARG A 33 -2.90 -8.63 14.89
N LEU A 34 -2.09 -7.90 14.12
CA LEU A 34 -2.17 -6.45 14.03
C LEU A 34 -2.13 -6.00 12.56
N PRO A 35 -2.92 -4.99 12.16
CA PRO A 35 -2.91 -4.50 10.79
C PRO A 35 -1.57 -3.84 10.40
N PRO A 36 -1.07 -4.06 9.16
CA PRO A 36 0.22 -3.53 8.72
C PRO A 36 0.24 -2.01 8.53
N LYS A 37 -0.92 -1.34 8.47
CA LYS A 37 -0.99 0.13 8.37
C LYS A 37 -0.28 0.83 9.54
N TRP A 38 -0.12 0.15 10.68
CA TRP A 38 0.57 0.67 11.86
C TRP A 38 2.09 0.58 11.80
N PHE A 39 2.66 -0.03 10.76
CA PHE A 39 4.10 0.09 10.51
C PHE A 39 4.51 1.51 10.14
N TYR A 40 3.65 2.26 9.46
CA TYR A 40 4.00 3.49 8.75
C TYR A 40 3.92 4.75 9.61
N ASP A 41 4.50 4.71 10.82
CA ASP A 41 4.89 5.95 11.49
C ASP A 41 6.11 6.59 10.79
N ALA A 42 6.61 7.71 11.29
CA ALA A 42 7.76 8.38 10.67
C ALA A 42 8.98 7.44 10.53
N ARG A 43 9.31 6.69 11.59
CA ARG A 43 10.46 5.77 11.59
C ARG A 43 10.22 4.56 10.70
N GLY A 44 9.04 3.97 10.74
CA GLY A 44 8.71 2.83 9.89
C GLY A 44 8.66 3.20 8.41
N SER A 45 8.25 4.42 8.09
CA SER A 45 8.33 4.94 6.71
C SER A 45 9.79 5.06 6.23
N GLU A 46 10.70 5.55 7.09
CA GLU A 46 12.15 5.56 6.78
C GLU A 46 12.69 4.14 6.57
N LEU A 47 12.32 3.20 7.45
CA LEU A 47 12.72 1.79 7.34
C LEU A 47 12.18 1.16 6.05
N PHE A 48 10.94 1.46 5.66
CA PHE A 48 10.39 0.99 4.39
C PHE A 48 11.16 1.58 3.20
N GLU A 49 11.51 2.86 3.23
CA GLU A 49 12.38 3.46 2.22
C GLU A 49 13.74 2.74 2.15
N GLU A 50 14.34 2.38 3.28
CA GLU A 50 15.54 1.53 3.32
C GLU A 50 15.29 0.14 2.68
N ILE A 51 14.16 -0.51 3.01
CA ILE A 51 13.75 -1.79 2.41
C ILE A 51 13.72 -1.71 0.89
N THR A 52 13.17 -0.65 0.31
CA THR A 52 13.05 -0.51 -1.14
C THR A 52 14.39 -0.54 -1.90
N ARG A 53 15.51 -0.32 -1.19
CA ARG A 53 16.87 -0.28 -1.74
C ARG A 53 17.66 -1.56 -1.47
N LEU A 54 17.15 -2.48 -0.66
CA LEU A 54 17.82 -3.74 -0.33
C LEU A 54 17.99 -4.62 -1.57
N PRO A 55 19.13 -5.34 -1.71
CA PRO A 55 19.35 -6.21 -2.85
C PRO A 55 18.29 -7.31 -2.95
N GLU A 56 17.81 -7.86 -1.84
CA GLU A 56 16.78 -8.89 -1.78
C GLU A 56 15.38 -8.36 -2.17
N TYR A 57 15.07 -7.10 -1.84
CA TYR A 57 13.75 -6.50 -2.10
C TYR A 57 13.61 -6.00 -3.54
N TYR A 58 13.34 -6.93 -4.46
CA TYR A 58 13.12 -6.62 -5.88
C TYR A 58 11.85 -5.81 -6.23
N PRO A 59 10.72 -5.83 -5.48
CA PRO A 59 9.44 -5.30 -5.98
C PRO A 59 9.50 -3.86 -6.48
N THR A 60 10.13 -2.96 -5.73
CA THR A 60 10.25 -1.54 -6.12
C THR A 60 11.03 -1.35 -7.42
N ARG A 61 12.11 -2.12 -7.61
CA ARG A 61 12.94 -2.03 -8.82
C ARG A 61 12.24 -2.63 -10.03
N ALA A 62 11.62 -3.79 -9.86
CA ALA A 62 10.86 -4.46 -10.91
C ALA A 62 9.67 -3.59 -11.38
N GLU A 63 8.89 -3.03 -10.46
CA GLU A 63 7.80 -2.13 -10.85
C GLU A 63 8.29 -0.85 -11.54
N ARG A 64 9.41 -0.27 -11.06
CA ARG A 64 10.03 0.91 -11.68
C ARG A 64 10.52 0.62 -13.10
N GLU A 65 11.07 -0.57 -13.36
CA GLU A 65 11.48 -1.02 -14.69
C GLU A 65 10.30 -0.97 -15.68
N ILE A 66 9.16 -1.52 -15.27
CA ILE A 66 7.94 -1.52 -16.08
C ILE A 66 7.45 -0.09 -16.33
N LEU A 67 7.36 0.75 -15.28
CA LEU A 67 6.93 2.14 -15.42
C LEU A 67 7.85 2.93 -16.35
N THR A 68 9.16 2.71 -16.26
CA THR A 68 10.14 3.37 -17.13
C THR A 68 9.91 2.99 -18.59
N ALA A 69 9.61 1.71 -18.86
CA ALA A 69 9.35 1.23 -20.21
C ALA A 69 7.96 1.60 -20.76
N ARG A 70 6.96 1.78 -19.88
CA ARG A 70 5.53 1.84 -20.28
C ARG A 70 4.80 3.14 -19.95
N ALA A 71 5.39 4.06 -19.19
CA ALA A 71 4.71 5.29 -18.80
C ALA A 71 4.20 6.11 -20.00
N ALA A 72 4.97 6.17 -21.09
CA ALA A 72 4.56 6.84 -22.33
C ALA A 72 3.34 6.17 -23.00
N ASP A 73 3.33 4.84 -23.08
CA ASP A 73 2.22 4.05 -23.62
C ASP A 73 0.95 4.22 -22.76
N ILE A 74 1.12 4.20 -21.44
CA ILE A 74 0.05 4.43 -20.47
C ILE A 74 -0.51 5.86 -20.64
N ALA A 75 0.34 6.87 -20.73
CA ALA A 75 -0.09 8.25 -20.94
C ALA A 75 -0.82 8.44 -22.28
N ALA A 76 -0.32 7.85 -23.36
CA ALA A 76 -0.95 7.91 -24.68
C ALA A 76 -2.32 7.22 -24.71
N THR A 77 -2.45 6.08 -24.03
CA THR A 77 -3.68 5.28 -23.98
C THR A 77 -4.74 5.92 -23.08
N THR A 78 -4.33 6.40 -21.90
CA THR A 78 -5.24 6.95 -20.89
C THR A 78 -5.63 8.38 -21.20
N ARG A 79 -4.71 9.16 -21.79
CA ARG A 79 -4.80 10.63 -21.95
C ARG A 79 -5.29 11.30 -20.66
N ALA A 80 -4.89 10.77 -19.51
CA ALA A 80 -5.43 11.17 -18.23
C ALA A 80 -5.10 12.64 -17.96
N ARG A 81 -6.08 13.36 -17.42
CA ARG A 81 -5.93 14.75 -16.98
C ARG A 81 -5.67 14.85 -15.48
N THR A 82 -6.18 13.87 -14.74
CA THR A 82 -5.92 13.72 -13.32
C THR A 82 -5.25 12.38 -13.05
N LEU A 83 -4.12 12.40 -12.33
CA LEU A 83 -3.53 11.19 -11.75
C LEU A 83 -3.89 11.12 -10.27
N VAL A 84 -4.52 10.03 -9.85
CA VAL A 84 -4.87 9.79 -8.44
C VAL A 84 -4.01 8.63 -7.93
N GLU A 85 -3.25 8.83 -6.86
CA GLU A 85 -2.40 7.78 -6.27
C GLU A 85 -2.94 7.36 -4.90
N LEU A 86 -3.20 6.06 -4.74
CA LEU A 86 -3.64 5.46 -3.48
C LEU A 86 -2.43 4.94 -2.70
N GLY A 87 -2.23 5.42 -1.46
CA GLY A 87 -1.06 5.08 -0.64
C GLY A 87 0.21 5.69 -1.23
N SER A 88 0.21 7.01 -1.40
CA SER A 88 1.21 7.72 -2.20
C SER A 88 2.63 7.67 -1.67
N GLY A 89 2.83 7.51 -0.36
CA GLY A 89 4.18 7.46 0.22
C GLY A 89 5.07 8.62 -0.23
N SER A 90 6.26 8.33 -0.75
CA SER A 90 7.21 9.31 -1.31
C SER A 90 6.93 9.71 -2.77
N SER A 91 6.00 9.06 -3.46
CA SER A 91 5.61 9.29 -4.86
C SER A 91 6.76 9.27 -5.89
N GLU A 92 7.92 8.66 -5.58
CA GLU A 92 9.09 8.60 -6.47
C GLU A 92 8.80 7.88 -7.79
N LYS A 93 8.04 6.78 -7.74
CA LYS A 93 7.62 6.03 -8.95
C LYS A 93 6.60 6.83 -9.77
N THR A 94 5.74 7.58 -9.09
CA THR A 94 4.63 8.32 -9.67
C THR A 94 5.10 9.44 -10.59
N ARG A 95 6.29 10.01 -10.31
CA ARG A 95 6.96 10.98 -11.20
C ARG A 95 7.11 10.48 -12.63
N LEU A 96 7.36 9.18 -12.84
CA LEU A 96 7.44 8.61 -14.20
C LEU A 96 6.13 8.76 -14.98
N LEU A 97 4.99 8.62 -14.30
CA LEU A 97 3.66 8.79 -14.90
C LEU A 97 3.30 10.27 -15.05
N LEU A 98 3.63 11.11 -14.06
CA LEU A 98 3.43 12.56 -14.14
C LEU A 98 4.22 13.16 -15.32
N ASP A 99 5.49 12.78 -15.47
CA ASP A 99 6.35 13.20 -16.58
C ASP A 99 5.76 12.79 -17.94
N ALA A 100 5.30 11.54 -18.05
CA ALA A 100 4.70 11.04 -19.29
C ALA A 100 3.39 11.76 -19.65
N LEU A 101 2.51 12.00 -18.69
CA LEU A 101 1.25 12.74 -18.90
C LEU A 101 1.49 14.23 -19.21
N ARG A 102 2.51 14.84 -18.58
CA ARG A 102 2.95 16.21 -18.89
C ARG A 102 3.53 16.30 -20.29
N ALA A 103 4.38 15.36 -20.69
CA ALA A 103 4.94 15.29 -22.04
C ALA A 103 3.85 15.08 -23.11
N ALA A 104 2.80 14.33 -22.79
CA ALA A 104 1.62 14.16 -23.64
C ALA A 104 0.70 15.40 -23.67
N GLY A 105 0.97 16.41 -22.84
CA GLY A 105 0.19 17.65 -22.76
C GLY A 105 -1.20 17.48 -22.14
N THR A 106 -1.43 16.42 -21.35
CA THR A 106 -2.75 16.14 -20.75
C THR A 106 -2.81 16.38 -19.25
N LEU A 107 -1.69 16.35 -18.54
CA LEU A 107 -1.66 16.48 -17.07
C LEU A 107 -2.16 17.86 -16.61
N GLU A 108 -3.22 17.86 -15.80
CA GLU A 108 -3.80 19.05 -15.15
C GLU A 108 -3.69 18.95 -13.62
N ARG A 109 -3.94 17.76 -13.05
CA ARG A 109 -4.08 17.57 -11.60
C ARG A 109 -3.40 16.29 -11.10
N TYR A 110 -2.84 16.36 -9.91
CA TYR A 110 -2.37 15.22 -9.11
C TYR A 110 -3.11 15.15 -7.77
N VAL A 111 -3.55 13.95 -7.40
CA VAL A 111 -4.35 13.68 -6.20
C VAL A 111 -3.69 12.55 -5.41
N PRO A 112 -2.79 12.87 -4.46
CA PRO A 112 -2.26 11.87 -3.54
C PRO A 112 -3.29 11.56 -2.45
N VAL A 113 -3.54 10.28 -2.19
CA VAL A 113 -4.41 9.78 -1.12
C VAL A 113 -3.57 8.98 -0.12
N ASP A 114 -3.53 9.41 1.13
CA ASP A 114 -2.72 8.76 2.16
C ASP A 114 -3.35 8.96 3.56
N VAL A 115 -2.94 8.13 4.52
CA VAL A 115 -3.30 8.27 5.95
C VAL A 115 -2.33 9.20 6.69
N SER A 116 -1.17 9.48 6.11
CA SER A 116 -0.14 10.35 6.67
C SER A 116 -0.24 11.77 6.13
N GLU A 117 -0.74 12.70 6.94
CA GLU A 117 -0.83 14.12 6.58
C GLU A 117 0.54 14.73 6.27
N SER A 118 1.58 14.36 7.04
CA SER A 118 2.94 14.86 6.82
C SER A 118 3.56 14.36 5.51
N ALA A 119 3.25 13.11 5.10
CA ALA A 119 3.68 12.59 3.81
C ALA A 119 3.02 13.36 2.66
N LEU A 120 1.71 13.61 2.75
CA LEU A 120 0.94 14.39 1.78
C LEU A 120 1.49 15.82 1.63
N GLU A 121 1.77 16.50 2.73
CA GLU A 121 2.32 17.86 2.72
C GLU A 121 3.72 17.91 2.10
N SER A 122 4.59 16.96 2.46
CA SER A 122 5.96 16.87 1.92
C SER A 122 5.95 16.61 0.41
N ALA A 123 5.17 15.62 -0.04
CA ALA A 123 5.02 15.28 -1.45
C ALA A 123 4.43 16.44 -2.25
N ALA A 124 3.37 17.10 -1.73
CA ALA A 124 2.75 18.22 -2.40
C ALA A 124 3.71 19.40 -2.59
N LYS A 125 4.52 19.73 -1.58
CA LYS A 125 5.52 20.79 -1.68
C LYS A 125 6.54 20.49 -2.77
N ALA A 126 7.10 19.28 -2.79
CA ALA A 126 8.08 18.87 -3.80
C ALA A 126 7.48 18.92 -5.22
N LEU A 127 6.28 18.37 -5.40
CA LEU A 127 5.64 18.28 -6.71
C LEU A 127 5.20 19.65 -7.27
N ILE A 128 4.78 20.59 -6.43
CA ILE A 128 4.46 21.95 -6.90
C ILE A 128 5.70 22.66 -7.44
N ASP A 129 6.86 22.44 -6.82
CA ASP A 129 8.13 23.01 -7.27
C ASP A 129 8.63 22.32 -8.57
N GLU A 130 8.49 20.99 -8.68
CA GLU A 130 8.93 20.19 -9.83
C GLU A 130 8.01 20.35 -11.07
N TYR A 131 6.71 20.58 -10.85
CA TYR A 131 5.68 20.64 -11.90
C TYR A 131 4.94 21.98 -11.91
N PRO A 132 5.56 23.07 -12.42
CA PRO A 132 4.90 24.37 -12.52
C PRO A 132 3.57 24.30 -13.27
N GLY A 133 2.49 24.72 -12.61
CA GLY A 133 1.13 24.72 -13.14
C GLY A 133 0.30 23.48 -12.80
N LEU A 134 0.89 22.45 -12.16
CA LEU A 134 0.17 21.29 -11.66
C LEU A 134 -0.71 21.67 -10.46
N GLU A 135 -1.98 21.30 -10.49
CA GLU A 135 -2.85 21.34 -9.31
C GLU A 135 -2.58 20.11 -8.43
N VAL A 136 -2.31 20.31 -7.15
CA VAL A 136 -2.13 19.20 -6.19
C VAL A 136 -3.26 19.24 -5.16
N SER A 137 -4.15 18.27 -5.24
CA SER A 137 -5.32 18.13 -4.35
C SER A 137 -5.17 16.87 -3.51
N ALA A 138 -4.49 16.97 -2.35
CA ALA A 138 -4.28 15.86 -1.45
C ALA A 138 -5.55 15.46 -0.70
N VAL A 139 -5.69 14.17 -0.41
CA VAL A 139 -6.82 13.59 0.33
C VAL A 139 -6.28 12.77 1.50
N LEU A 140 -6.51 13.25 2.72
CA LEU A 140 -6.22 12.51 3.95
C LEU A 140 -7.35 11.49 4.17
N SER A 141 -7.10 10.23 3.83
CA SER A 141 -8.08 9.15 3.91
C SER A 141 -7.44 7.77 4.12
N ASP A 142 -8.18 6.90 4.79
CA ASP A 142 -7.90 5.47 4.85
C ASP A 142 -8.56 4.80 3.64
N PHE A 143 -7.76 4.43 2.64
CA PHE A 143 -8.26 3.86 1.39
C PHE A 143 -9.00 2.53 1.57
N THR A 144 -8.88 1.87 2.73
CA THR A 144 -9.65 0.66 3.05
C THR A 144 -11.09 0.98 3.49
N LYS A 145 -11.36 2.23 3.91
CA LYS A 145 -12.69 2.69 4.34
C LYS A 145 -13.34 3.61 3.31
N SER A 146 -12.58 4.55 2.77
CA SER A 146 -13.04 5.52 1.77
C SER A 146 -11.87 5.97 0.92
N LEU A 147 -12.03 5.93 -0.40
CA LEU A 147 -11.00 6.45 -1.31
C LEU A 147 -11.06 7.97 -1.44
N GLY A 148 -12.25 8.55 -1.32
CA GLY A 148 -12.42 9.99 -1.43
C GLY A 148 -12.01 10.57 -2.78
N LEU A 149 -12.16 9.81 -3.87
CA LEU A 149 -11.71 10.25 -5.20
C LEU A 149 -12.43 11.56 -5.56
N PRO A 150 -11.70 12.66 -5.86
CA PRO A 150 -12.33 13.94 -6.10
C PRO A 150 -13.16 13.93 -7.38
N ASP A 151 -14.20 14.76 -7.39
CA ASP A 151 -15.04 14.99 -8.56
C ASP A 151 -14.31 15.84 -9.62
N GLY A 152 -14.67 15.62 -10.89
CA GLY A 152 -14.14 16.39 -12.02
C GLY A 152 -12.72 15.99 -12.47
N GLY A 153 -12.17 16.75 -13.43
CA GLY A 153 -10.79 16.55 -13.91
C GLY A 153 -10.53 15.25 -14.70
N GLY A 154 -11.56 14.53 -15.14
CA GLY A 154 -11.41 13.28 -15.88
C GLY A 154 -11.02 13.46 -17.36
N PRO A 155 -10.49 12.44 -18.07
CA PRO A 155 -10.29 11.07 -17.61
C PRO A 155 -9.25 10.98 -16.48
N ARG A 156 -9.56 10.18 -15.46
CA ARG A 156 -8.66 9.96 -14.32
C ARG A 156 -7.89 8.66 -14.52
N LEU A 157 -6.60 8.68 -14.18
CA LEU A 157 -5.79 7.49 -13.99
C LEU A 157 -5.62 7.29 -12.48
N VAL A 158 -6.35 6.33 -11.92
CA VAL A 158 -6.16 5.90 -10.54
C VAL A 158 -5.05 4.87 -10.51
N VAL A 159 -4.03 5.09 -9.69
CA VAL A 159 -2.88 4.20 -9.56
C VAL A 159 -2.82 3.63 -8.14
N PHE A 160 -2.58 2.33 -8.05
CA PHE A 160 -2.31 1.65 -6.79
C PHE A 160 -1.09 0.74 -6.98
N LEU A 161 0.06 1.23 -6.55
CA LEU A 161 1.38 0.70 -6.90
C LEU A 161 2.01 -0.04 -5.71
N GLY A 162 3.19 -0.62 -5.92
CA GLY A 162 4.04 -1.20 -4.87
C GLY A 162 3.62 -2.59 -4.39
N GLY A 163 2.58 -3.19 -4.98
CA GLY A 163 2.04 -4.46 -4.53
C GLY A 163 1.21 -4.35 -3.25
N THR A 164 0.85 -3.14 -2.82
CA THR A 164 0.08 -2.85 -1.60
C THR A 164 -1.29 -3.53 -1.57
N LEU A 165 -1.89 -3.81 -2.73
CA LEU A 165 -3.11 -4.62 -2.82
C LEU A 165 -2.93 -6.02 -2.20
N GLY A 166 -1.71 -6.55 -2.21
CA GLY A 166 -1.34 -7.82 -1.59
C GLY A 166 -1.47 -7.82 -0.06
N ASN A 167 -1.54 -6.64 0.57
CA ASN A 167 -1.71 -6.52 2.02
C ASN A 167 -3.14 -6.71 2.49
N LEU A 168 -4.08 -6.89 1.56
CA LEU A 168 -5.49 -7.15 1.83
C LEU A 168 -5.80 -8.63 1.65
N LEU A 169 -6.51 -9.21 2.62
CA LEU A 169 -7.08 -10.55 2.51
C LEU A 169 -8.10 -10.62 1.34
N PRO A 170 -8.41 -11.81 0.81
CA PRO A 170 -9.26 -11.94 -0.38
C PRO A 170 -10.61 -11.19 -0.29
N ALA A 171 -11.29 -11.26 0.85
CA ALA A 171 -12.56 -10.56 1.05
C ALA A 171 -12.39 -9.03 1.10
N GLU A 172 -11.34 -8.55 1.78
CA GLU A 172 -11.01 -7.13 1.90
C GLU A 172 -10.62 -6.55 0.53
N ARG A 173 -9.83 -7.31 -0.24
CA ARG A 173 -9.41 -6.95 -1.60
C ARG A 173 -10.59 -6.87 -2.56
N ALA A 174 -11.52 -7.82 -2.48
CA ALA A 174 -12.76 -7.79 -3.27
C ALA A 174 -13.64 -6.58 -2.92
N ALA A 175 -13.80 -6.29 -1.62
CA ALA A 175 -14.52 -5.11 -1.16
C ALA A 175 -13.85 -3.80 -1.62
N PHE A 176 -12.52 -3.72 -1.51
CA PHE A 176 -11.73 -2.58 -1.97
C PHE A 176 -11.89 -2.35 -3.48
N LEU A 177 -11.69 -3.38 -4.31
CA LEU A 177 -11.82 -3.24 -5.77
C LEU A 177 -13.24 -2.85 -6.18
N THR A 178 -14.26 -3.40 -5.51
CA THR A 178 -15.67 -3.03 -5.74
C THR A 178 -15.94 -1.57 -5.36
N GLY A 179 -15.46 -1.13 -4.19
CA GLY A 179 -15.58 0.26 -3.74
C GLY A 179 -14.82 1.25 -4.62
N LEU A 180 -13.67 0.82 -5.17
CA LEU A 180 -12.91 1.58 -6.16
C LEU A 180 -13.70 1.70 -7.46
N ARG A 181 -14.19 0.59 -8.01
CA ARG A 181 -14.99 0.58 -9.23
C ARG A 181 -16.20 1.51 -9.12
N ALA A 182 -16.88 1.52 -7.97
CA ALA A 182 -18.08 2.34 -7.75
C ALA A 182 -17.81 3.85 -7.88
N GLN A 183 -16.55 4.28 -7.68
CA GLN A 183 -16.15 5.67 -7.80
C GLN A 183 -15.57 6.02 -9.17
N LEU A 184 -15.30 5.05 -10.06
CA LEU A 184 -14.78 5.31 -11.40
C LEU A 184 -15.89 5.67 -12.39
N LEU A 185 -15.63 6.69 -13.21
CA LEU A 185 -16.52 7.13 -14.29
C LEU A 185 -16.13 6.46 -15.62
N PRO A 186 -17.04 6.42 -16.61
CA PRO A 186 -16.69 6.09 -17.97
C PRO A 186 -15.52 6.94 -18.47
N GLY A 187 -14.48 6.29 -18.99
CA GLY A 187 -13.26 6.95 -19.44
C GLY A 187 -12.10 6.86 -18.44
N ASP A 188 -12.38 6.68 -17.14
CA ASP A 188 -11.33 6.48 -16.14
C ASP A 188 -10.59 5.14 -16.33
N ARG A 189 -9.41 5.06 -15.74
CA ARG A 189 -8.54 3.88 -15.77
C ARG A 189 -7.98 3.58 -14.38
N LEU A 190 -7.78 2.29 -14.12
CA LEU A 190 -7.04 1.78 -12.96
C LEU A 190 -5.72 1.20 -13.44
N LEU A 191 -4.61 1.69 -12.92
CA LEU A 191 -3.29 1.06 -13.04
C LEU A 191 -2.95 0.41 -11.70
N LEU A 192 -2.78 -0.90 -11.69
CA LEU A 192 -2.59 -1.68 -10.48
C LEU A 192 -1.29 -2.49 -10.55
N GLY A 193 -0.45 -2.34 -9.53
CA GLY A 193 0.76 -3.12 -9.32
C GLY A 193 0.52 -4.36 -8.48
N THR A 194 0.94 -5.51 -8.99
CA THR A 194 0.80 -6.81 -8.34
C THR A 194 2.12 -7.58 -8.41
N ASP A 195 2.65 -7.94 -7.25
CA ASP A 195 3.83 -8.80 -7.17
C ASP A 195 3.44 -10.24 -7.50
N LEU A 196 4.19 -10.92 -8.37
CA LEU A 196 3.78 -12.21 -8.93
C LEU A 196 4.29 -13.40 -8.13
N VAL A 197 3.60 -14.53 -8.23
CA VAL A 197 4.12 -15.79 -7.67
C VAL A 197 5.42 -16.17 -8.39
N LYS A 198 6.44 -16.53 -7.61
CA LYS A 198 7.78 -16.91 -8.09
C LYS A 198 8.44 -17.85 -7.07
N ASP A 199 9.72 -18.13 -7.24
CA ASP A 199 10.48 -18.97 -6.33
C ASP A 199 10.35 -18.52 -4.87
N ALA A 200 10.02 -19.46 -3.99
CA ALA A 200 9.74 -19.18 -2.59
C ALA A 200 10.95 -18.61 -1.86
N SER A 201 12.18 -19.00 -2.21
CA SER A 201 13.38 -18.47 -1.58
C SER A 201 13.62 -17.00 -1.92
N VAL A 202 13.30 -16.59 -3.15
CA VAL A 202 13.32 -15.18 -3.56
C VAL A 202 12.27 -14.37 -2.81
N LEU A 203 11.06 -14.94 -2.67
CA LEU A 203 9.98 -14.31 -1.92
C LEU A 203 10.32 -14.16 -0.44
N THR A 204 10.81 -15.20 0.22
CA THR A 204 11.19 -15.13 1.64
C THR A 204 12.36 -14.18 1.85
N ALA A 205 13.41 -14.24 1.02
CA ALA A 205 14.57 -13.36 1.14
C ALA A 205 14.21 -11.87 1.01
N ALA A 206 13.22 -11.53 0.17
CA ALA A 206 12.75 -10.15 0.06
C ALA A 206 12.15 -9.63 1.38
N TYR A 207 11.65 -10.48 2.27
CA TYR A 207 11.04 -10.09 3.55
C TYR A 207 11.89 -10.47 4.77
N ASP A 208 13.04 -11.10 4.57
CA ASP A 208 14.00 -11.52 5.61
C ASP A 208 15.42 -11.23 5.12
N ASP A 209 15.69 -9.94 4.90
CA ASP A 209 16.96 -9.47 4.35
C ASP A 209 18.13 -9.67 5.32
N ALA A 210 19.32 -9.91 4.77
CA ALA A 210 20.50 -10.20 5.57
C ALA A 210 20.97 -9.01 6.43
N ALA A 211 20.53 -7.78 6.10
CA ALA A 211 20.85 -6.57 6.86
C ALA A 211 19.94 -6.38 8.08
N GLY A 212 18.85 -7.16 8.21
CA GLY A 212 17.90 -7.10 9.32
C GLY A 212 17.01 -5.86 9.30
N VAL A 213 16.90 -5.16 8.17
CA VAL A 213 16.10 -3.92 8.06
C VAL A 213 14.61 -4.26 8.11
N THR A 214 14.16 -5.33 7.45
CA THR A 214 12.76 -5.80 7.50
C THR A 214 12.38 -6.31 8.89
N ALA A 215 13.34 -6.92 9.61
CA ALA A 215 13.14 -7.28 11.01
C ALA A 215 12.94 -6.05 11.91
N ALA A 216 13.74 -4.99 11.69
CA ALA A 216 13.58 -3.72 12.40
C ALA A 216 12.24 -3.04 12.05
N PHE A 217 11.84 -3.05 10.77
CA PHE A 217 10.54 -2.55 10.31
C PHE A 217 9.37 -3.29 10.97
N ASN A 218 9.42 -4.63 11.01
CA ASN A 218 8.38 -5.43 11.66
C ASN A 218 8.27 -5.10 13.16
N ARG A 219 9.41 -5.04 13.86
CA ARG A 219 9.47 -4.72 15.30
C ARG A 219 9.06 -3.27 15.62
N ASN A 220 9.20 -2.34 14.68
CA ASN A 220 8.81 -0.94 14.88
C ASN A 220 7.33 -0.81 15.27
N LEU A 221 6.47 -1.72 14.80
CA LEU A 221 5.08 -1.80 15.24
C LEU A 221 4.94 -1.83 16.77
N LEU A 222 5.78 -2.59 17.45
CA LEU A 222 5.76 -2.68 18.91
C LEU A 222 6.19 -1.36 19.56
N SER A 223 7.17 -0.67 18.97
CA SER A 223 7.59 0.67 19.40
C SER A 223 6.49 1.72 19.20
N VAL A 224 5.71 1.61 18.12
CA VAL A 224 4.50 2.43 17.92
C VAL A 224 3.50 2.19 19.05
N LEU A 225 3.20 0.94 19.39
CA LEU A 225 2.28 0.63 20.50
C LEU A 225 2.79 1.16 21.85
N ASN A 226 4.08 1.05 22.12
CA ASN A 226 4.68 1.57 23.35
C ASN A 226 4.50 3.09 23.46
N ARG A 227 4.72 3.81 22.36
CA ARG A 227 4.62 5.28 22.33
C ARG A 227 3.17 5.76 22.36
N GLU A 228 2.32 5.20 21.48
CA GLU A 228 0.97 5.71 21.23
C GLU A 228 -0.04 5.22 22.27
N LEU A 229 0.14 4.04 22.85
CA LEU A 229 -0.84 3.43 23.79
C LEU A 229 -0.25 3.13 25.17
N ASN A 230 0.93 3.68 25.47
CA ASN A 230 1.66 3.44 26.72
C ASN A 230 1.81 1.93 27.01
N ALA A 231 2.22 1.16 26.00
CA ALA A 231 2.55 -0.25 26.13
C ALA A 231 4.01 -0.47 26.60
N ASP A 232 4.31 -1.67 27.10
CA ASP A 232 5.63 -2.07 27.59
C ASP A 232 6.23 -3.26 26.83
N PHE A 233 6.00 -3.35 25.52
CA PHE A 233 6.69 -4.34 24.69
C PHE A 233 8.22 -4.13 24.76
N GLU A 234 8.97 -5.21 24.88
CA GLU A 234 10.42 -5.25 24.66
C GLU A 234 10.66 -5.81 23.24
N PRO A 235 10.84 -4.98 22.19
CA PRO A 235 10.85 -5.45 20.80
C PRO A 235 11.94 -6.49 20.50
N GLU A 236 13.05 -6.45 21.22
CA GLU A 236 14.14 -7.42 21.18
C GLU A 236 13.76 -8.82 21.67
N GLN A 237 12.66 -8.96 22.43
CA GLN A 237 12.10 -10.25 22.87
C GLN A 237 11.17 -10.86 21.81
N PHE A 238 11.07 -10.26 20.64
CA PHE A 238 10.30 -10.77 19.51
C PHE A 238 11.22 -11.02 18.31
N GLU A 239 11.29 -12.26 17.86
CA GLU A 239 11.98 -12.66 16.64
C GLU A 239 11.12 -12.31 15.41
N HIS A 240 11.73 -11.68 14.40
CA HIS A 240 11.08 -11.50 13.11
C HIS A 240 11.03 -12.84 12.38
N VAL A 241 9.89 -13.17 11.80
CA VAL A 241 9.68 -14.40 11.03
C VAL A 241 8.97 -14.05 9.73
N ALA A 242 9.58 -14.38 8.59
CA ALA A 242 8.96 -14.30 7.26
C ALA A 242 8.72 -15.72 6.72
N LEU A 243 7.49 -16.01 6.29
CA LEU A 243 7.10 -17.33 5.81
C LEU A 243 6.36 -17.24 4.49
N TRP A 244 6.68 -18.13 3.55
CA TRP A 244 5.88 -18.34 2.36
C TRP A 244 4.77 -19.35 2.64
N ASP A 245 3.52 -18.92 2.56
CA ASP A 245 2.35 -19.78 2.58
C ASP A 245 2.01 -20.18 1.12
N ALA A 246 2.36 -21.40 0.75
CA ALA A 246 2.12 -21.92 -0.59
C ALA A 246 0.65 -22.24 -0.87
N GLU A 247 -0.18 -22.45 0.16
CA GLU A 247 -1.61 -22.74 0.00
C GLU A 247 -2.37 -21.46 -0.36
N ASN A 248 -2.08 -20.37 0.37
CA ASN A 248 -2.72 -19.08 0.14
C ASN A 248 -2.01 -18.22 -0.93
N GLU A 249 -0.75 -18.54 -1.24
CA GLU A 249 0.16 -17.80 -2.12
C GLU A 249 0.49 -16.39 -1.58
N TRP A 250 0.90 -16.29 -0.32
CA TRP A 250 1.37 -15.03 0.28
C TRP A 250 2.60 -15.20 1.16
N ILE A 251 3.35 -14.11 1.33
CA ILE A 251 4.29 -13.99 2.44
C ILE A 251 3.51 -13.58 3.69
N GLU A 252 3.85 -14.16 4.83
CA GLU A 252 3.44 -13.65 6.14
C GLU A 252 4.65 -13.10 6.88
N MET A 253 4.48 -11.93 7.49
CA MET A 253 5.37 -11.42 8.52
C MET A 253 4.76 -11.66 9.89
N ARG A 254 5.57 -12.19 10.79
CA ARG A 254 5.18 -12.49 12.17
C ARG A 254 6.26 -12.01 13.14
N LEU A 255 5.85 -11.77 14.38
CA LEU A 255 6.72 -11.51 15.52
C LEU A 255 6.55 -12.66 16.52
N ARG A 256 7.58 -13.49 16.67
CA ARG A 256 7.57 -14.64 17.57
C ARG A 256 8.16 -14.27 18.93
N SER A 257 7.39 -14.47 19.99
CA SER A 257 7.86 -14.24 21.35
C SER A 257 8.98 -15.22 21.73
N LEU A 258 10.14 -14.71 22.16
CA LEU A 258 11.29 -15.55 22.54
C LEU A 258 11.15 -16.17 23.93
N ARG A 259 10.22 -15.67 24.74
CA ARG A 259 9.94 -16.12 26.11
C ARG A 259 8.46 -16.01 26.42
N ALA A 260 8.00 -16.70 27.46
CA ALA A 260 6.70 -16.39 28.02
C ALA A 260 6.76 -14.99 28.66
N GLN A 261 5.84 -14.10 28.30
CA GLN A 261 5.81 -12.72 28.78
C GLN A 261 4.40 -12.13 28.76
N THR A 262 4.15 -11.19 29.67
CA THR A 262 2.92 -10.40 29.69
C THR A 262 3.25 -8.96 29.39
N VAL A 263 2.65 -8.43 28.33
CA VAL A 263 2.74 -7.03 27.94
C VAL A 263 1.48 -6.30 28.41
N LYS A 264 1.64 -5.13 29.00
CA LYS A 264 0.55 -4.26 29.45
C LYS A 264 0.41 -3.11 28.46
N VAL A 265 -0.75 -3.03 27.82
CA VAL A 265 -1.15 -1.82 27.07
C VAL A 265 -1.92 -0.92 28.04
N ALA A 266 -1.20 -0.06 28.75
CA ALA A 266 -1.73 0.63 29.92
C ALA A 266 -2.93 1.53 29.60
N GLU A 267 -2.91 2.21 28.44
CA GLU A 267 -4.01 3.11 28.04
C GLU A 267 -5.31 2.35 27.70
N LEU A 268 -5.21 1.05 27.42
CA LEU A 268 -6.34 0.16 27.19
C LEU A 268 -6.74 -0.62 28.44
N GLY A 269 -5.91 -0.63 29.49
CA GLY A 269 -6.06 -1.52 30.64
C GLY A 269 -5.97 -3.00 30.26
N LEU A 270 -5.23 -3.30 29.19
CA LEU A 270 -5.22 -4.63 28.55
C LEU A 270 -3.89 -5.35 28.85
N PRO A 271 -3.89 -6.43 29.65
CA PRO A 271 -2.78 -7.37 29.72
C PRO A 271 -2.86 -8.36 28.54
N VAL A 272 -1.76 -8.52 27.82
CA VAL A 272 -1.62 -9.45 26.70
C VAL A 272 -0.55 -10.46 27.07
N HIS A 273 -0.95 -11.72 27.17
CA HIS A 273 -0.03 -12.82 27.48
C HIS A 273 0.49 -13.44 26.19
N PHE A 274 1.80 -13.70 26.14
CA PHE A 274 2.47 -14.44 25.09
C PHE A 274 3.14 -15.67 25.71
N GLU A 275 2.91 -16.84 25.13
CA GLU A 275 3.75 -18.02 25.41
C GLU A 275 5.10 -17.93 24.69
N ALA A 276 6.10 -18.68 25.16
CA ALA A 276 7.35 -18.82 24.43
C ALA A 276 7.09 -19.50 23.07
N GLY A 277 7.53 -18.88 21.99
CA GLY A 277 7.28 -19.32 20.62
C GLY A 277 5.93 -18.91 20.05
N GLU A 278 5.07 -18.21 20.81
CA GLU A 278 3.81 -17.69 20.28
C GLU A 278 4.05 -16.57 19.26
N GLU A 279 3.29 -16.56 18.18
CA GLU A 279 3.46 -15.65 17.05
C GLU A 279 2.32 -14.62 16.97
N LEU A 280 2.70 -13.36 16.86
CA LEU A 280 1.84 -12.24 16.46
C LEU A 280 1.94 -12.05 14.95
N HIS A 281 0.85 -12.17 14.20
CA HIS A 281 0.84 -11.89 12.76
C HIS A 281 0.75 -10.38 12.53
N THR A 282 1.62 -9.84 11.67
CA THR A 282 1.73 -8.39 11.47
C THR A 282 1.52 -7.96 10.02
N GLU A 283 1.74 -8.84 9.05
CA GLU A 283 1.45 -8.57 7.65
C GLU A 283 1.15 -9.86 6.88
N VAL A 284 0.29 -9.75 5.87
CA VAL A 284 0.26 -10.66 4.73
C VAL A 284 0.68 -9.88 3.50
N SER A 285 1.40 -10.49 2.57
CA SER A 285 1.68 -9.91 1.27
C SER A 285 1.42 -10.94 0.18
N ALA A 286 0.20 -10.91 -0.34
CA ALA A 286 -0.26 -11.81 -1.40
C ALA A 286 0.54 -11.62 -2.69
N LYS A 287 0.86 -12.76 -3.30
CA LYS A 287 1.49 -12.83 -4.60
C LYS A 287 0.47 -13.34 -5.60
N PHE A 288 0.57 -12.83 -6.81
CA PHE A 288 -0.50 -12.93 -7.79
C PHE A 288 -0.09 -13.77 -8.99
N ARG A 289 -1.10 -14.38 -9.59
CA ARG A 289 -1.03 -14.92 -10.95
C ARG A 289 -1.87 -14.03 -11.83
N ARG A 290 -1.47 -13.80 -13.08
CA ARG A 290 -2.20 -12.94 -14.02
C ARG A 290 -3.69 -13.30 -14.08
N GLU A 291 -4.01 -14.59 -14.14
CA GLU A 291 -5.39 -15.09 -14.22
C GLU A 291 -6.19 -14.76 -12.95
N ARG A 292 -5.55 -14.73 -11.77
CA ARG A 292 -6.20 -14.30 -10.52
C ARG A 292 -6.51 -12.82 -10.57
N VAL A 293 -5.55 -11.98 -10.99
CA VAL A 293 -5.74 -10.53 -11.13
C VAL A 293 -6.88 -10.23 -12.09
N GLU A 294 -6.89 -10.85 -13.27
CA GLU A 294 -7.95 -10.67 -14.26
C GLU A 294 -9.33 -11.06 -13.73
N ARG A 295 -9.45 -12.19 -13.03
CA ARG A 295 -10.71 -12.61 -12.40
C ARG A 295 -11.20 -11.65 -11.32
N GLU A 296 -10.31 -11.18 -10.46
CA GLU A 296 -10.68 -10.26 -9.38
C GLU A 296 -11.11 -8.89 -9.93
N LEU A 297 -10.39 -8.37 -10.93
CA LEU A 297 -10.78 -7.17 -11.66
C LEU A 297 -12.15 -7.37 -12.33
N PHE A 298 -12.35 -8.46 -13.06
CA PHE A 298 -13.61 -8.76 -13.74
C PHE A 298 -14.79 -8.84 -12.75
N ALA A 299 -14.60 -9.56 -11.64
CA ALA A 299 -15.62 -9.69 -10.60
C ALA A 299 -15.99 -8.34 -9.95
N SER A 300 -15.06 -7.39 -9.93
CA SER A 300 -15.30 -6.03 -9.44
C SER A 300 -15.89 -5.08 -10.49
N GLY A 301 -16.16 -5.52 -11.72
CA GLY A 301 -16.70 -4.68 -12.80
C GLY A 301 -15.64 -3.92 -13.62
N LEU A 302 -14.39 -4.39 -13.59
CA LEU A 302 -13.25 -3.84 -14.32
C LEU A 302 -12.76 -4.82 -15.38
N ARG A 303 -12.53 -4.33 -16.59
CA ARG A 303 -11.93 -5.09 -17.69
C ARG A 303 -10.45 -4.80 -17.77
N LEU A 304 -9.62 -5.84 -17.68
CA LEU A 304 -8.20 -5.78 -18.00
C LEU A 304 -8.04 -5.42 -19.48
N THR A 305 -7.31 -4.35 -19.79
CA THR A 305 -7.01 -3.93 -21.17
C THR A 305 -5.58 -4.23 -21.55
N ASP A 306 -4.65 -4.05 -20.61
CA ASP A 306 -3.23 -4.21 -20.85
C ASP A 306 -2.55 -4.84 -19.63
N TRP A 307 -1.49 -5.60 -19.91
CA TRP A 307 -0.69 -6.29 -18.90
C TRP A 307 0.77 -6.20 -19.29
N TRP A 308 1.60 -5.72 -18.37
CA TRP A 308 3.05 -5.66 -18.54
C TRP A 308 3.74 -6.29 -17.35
N THR A 309 4.91 -6.87 -17.59
CA THR A 309 5.81 -7.36 -16.54
C THR A 309 7.20 -6.77 -16.74
N ASP A 310 8.04 -6.88 -15.72
CA ASP A 310 9.49 -6.70 -15.87
C ASP A 310 10.07 -7.85 -16.70
N ASP A 311 11.31 -7.71 -17.16
CA ASP A 311 11.99 -8.66 -18.04
C ASP A 311 12.13 -10.05 -17.39
N GLU A 312 12.18 -10.12 -16.05
CA GLU A 312 12.25 -11.36 -15.29
C GLU A 312 10.88 -11.93 -14.90
N GLY A 313 9.77 -11.26 -15.25
CA GLY A 313 8.41 -11.73 -14.94
C GLY A 313 8.10 -11.78 -13.43
N ARG A 314 8.72 -10.91 -12.63
CA ARG A 314 8.60 -10.87 -11.17
C ARG A 314 7.42 -10.02 -10.71
N PHE A 315 7.09 -8.96 -11.42
CA PHE A 315 6.07 -7.99 -11.06
C PHE A 315 5.15 -7.73 -12.25
N GLY A 316 3.87 -7.47 -12.00
CA GLY A 316 2.87 -7.17 -13.03
C GLY A 316 2.22 -5.81 -12.83
N LEU A 317 2.13 -5.02 -13.90
CA LEU A 317 1.24 -3.86 -13.98
C LEU A 317 0.06 -4.17 -14.89
N SER A 318 -1.14 -4.05 -14.33
CA SER A 318 -2.40 -4.14 -15.08
C SER A 318 -3.00 -2.77 -15.31
N LEU A 319 -3.37 -2.45 -16.55
CA LEU A 319 -4.26 -1.34 -16.87
C LEU A 319 -5.67 -1.87 -17.10
N SER A 320 -6.65 -1.26 -16.44
CA SER A 320 -8.05 -1.69 -16.52
C SER A 320 -8.99 -0.50 -16.70
N ARG A 321 -10.17 -0.78 -17.24
CA ARG A 321 -11.26 0.20 -17.38
C ARG A 321 -12.55 -0.35 -16.79
N PRO A 322 -13.46 0.52 -16.30
CA PRO A 322 -14.85 0.15 -16.05
C PRO A 322 -15.48 -0.57 -17.25
N PHE A 323 -16.31 -1.59 -17.02
CA PHE A 323 -17.24 -2.07 -18.06
C PHE A 323 -18.08 -0.92 -18.60
N GLY A 324 -18.38 -0.94 -19.90
CA GLY A 324 -19.28 0.04 -20.49
C GLY A 324 -20.72 -0.18 -20.02
N ASP A 325 -21.55 0.86 -20.09
CA ASP A 325 -22.97 0.81 -19.70
C ASP A 325 -23.85 -0.03 -20.67
N GLY A 326 -23.23 -0.85 -21.53
CA GLY A 326 -23.89 -1.76 -22.46
C GLY A 326 -23.08 -3.04 -22.59
N SER A 327 -23.75 -4.17 -22.36
CA SER A 327 -23.32 -5.57 -22.47
C SER A 327 -21.89 -5.81 -22.97
N ASP A 328 -20.94 -5.84 -22.03
CA ASP A 328 -19.62 -6.49 -22.18
C ASP A 328 -19.68 -7.88 -21.52
#